data_AF-A0A7W0CUF0-F1
#
_entry.id   AF-A0A7W0CUF0-F1
#
_cell.length_a   1.000
_cell.length_b   1.000
_cell.length_c   1.000
_cell.angle_alpha   90.00
_cell.angle_beta   90.00
_cell.angle_gamma   90.00
#
_symmetry.space_group_name_H-M   'P 1'
#
loop_
_entity.id
_entity.type
_entity.pdbx_description
1 polymer ?
#
loop_
_entity_poly.entity_id
_entity_poly.type
_entity_poly.pdbx_seq_one_letter_code
_entity_poly.pdbx_strand_id
1 'polypeptide(L)'
;MTPAEEIDDLLSELAHLMERLGELFAEPVADPTQGSAQHHKVTGSPEPWHKEAAAAYFDAHAGLRRIEGDLIYVVSGASRPGRPGSDVHTRAASAAIRRLVRGVPDELARIVRDELARWVEAAKQVGDIGEAERWAPIHVPRGQLPPACPHCGTFSLRVAVESRRVMCWLTRCVDDAGRRPQGHLERSRYNLDTAVIRWVDGSQTYYREAT
;
A
#
# COMPACT_ATOMS: atom_id res chain seq x y z
N MET A 1 -10.30 -20.19 10.17
CA MET A 1 -9.92 -19.84 8.80
C MET A 1 -8.47 -20.23 8.64
N THR A 2 -8.14 -21.02 7.62
CA THR A 2 -6.77 -21.41 7.31
C THR A 2 -6.08 -20.30 6.51
N PRO A 3 -4.74 -20.18 6.55
CA PRO A 3 -4.03 -19.22 5.68
C PRO A 3 -4.37 -19.38 4.19
N ALA A 4 -4.65 -20.60 3.74
CA ALA A 4 -5.04 -20.86 2.36
C ALA A 4 -6.42 -20.29 2.00
N GLU A 5 -7.38 -20.32 2.92
CA GLU A 5 -8.70 -19.68 2.75
C GLU A 5 -8.56 -18.16 2.69
N GLU A 6 -7.76 -17.56 3.59
CA GLU A 6 -7.47 -16.12 3.58
C GLU A 6 -6.86 -15.65 2.25
N ILE A 7 -6.00 -16.47 1.66
CA ILE A 7 -5.36 -16.18 0.36
C ILE A 7 -6.39 -16.23 -0.78
N ASP A 8 -7.35 -17.16 -0.73
CA ASP A 8 -8.41 -17.24 -1.73
C ASP A 8 -9.29 -15.98 -1.70
N ASP A 9 -9.56 -15.41 -0.52
CA ASP A 9 -10.30 -14.15 -0.37
C ASP A 9 -9.47 -12.95 -0.87
N LEU A 10 -8.21 -12.83 -0.43
CA LEU A 10 -7.31 -11.75 -0.83
C LEU A 10 -7.07 -11.71 -2.35
N LEU A 11 -6.96 -12.87 -3.00
CA LEU A 11 -6.79 -12.93 -4.47
C LEU A 11 -8.06 -12.51 -5.21
N SER A 12 -9.25 -12.75 -4.64
CA SER A 12 -10.52 -12.31 -5.23
C SER A 12 -10.66 -10.80 -5.12
N GLU A 13 -10.35 -10.26 -3.94
CA GLU A 13 -10.37 -8.84 -3.67
C GLU A 13 -9.33 -8.09 -4.51
N LEU A 14 -8.09 -8.58 -4.55
CA LEU A 14 -7.03 -7.99 -5.36
C LEU A 14 -7.41 -7.99 -6.85
N ALA A 15 -8.04 -9.05 -7.37
CA ALA A 15 -8.48 -9.07 -8.77
C ALA A 15 -9.49 -7.97 -9.09
N HIS A 16 -10.45 -7.73 -8.19
CA HIS A 16 -11.42 -6.63 -8.33
C HIS A 16 -10.74 -5.26 -8.26
N LEU A 17 -9.83 -5.07 -7.31
CA LEU A 17 -9.07 -3.82 -7.18
C LEU A 17 -8.16 -3.56 -8.40
N MET A 18 -7.54 -4.61 -8.96
CA MET A 18 -6.71 -4.48 -10.15
C MET A 18 -7.50 -4.04 -11.38
N GLU A 19 -8.74 -4.50 -11.55
CA GLU A 19 -9.62 -4.04 -12.62
C GLU A 19 -9.87 -2.52 -12.52
N ARG A 20 -10.26 -2.05 -11.32
CA ARG A 20 -10.46 -0.62 -11.04
C ARG A 20 -9.19 0.20 -11.20
N LEU A 21 -8.05 -0.30 -10.75
CA LEU A 21 -6.76 0.35 -10.96
C LEU A 21 -6.46 0.50 -12.46
N GLY A 22 -6.73 -0.54 -13.26
CA GLY A 22 -6.58 -0.53 -14.72
C GLY A 22 -7.34 0.60 -15.40
N GLU A 23 -8.56 0.88 -14.93
CA GLU A 23 -9.39 1.97 -15.45
C GLU A 23 -8.78 3.36 -15.20
N LEU A 24 -8.06 3.55 -14.08
CA LEU A 24 -7.49 4.84 -13.67
C LEU A 24 -6.23 5.25 -14.45
N PHE A 25 -5.56 4.31 -15.12
CA PHE A 25 -4.37 4.61 -15.93
C PHE A 25 -4.50 4.19 -17.39
N ALA A 26 -5.69 3.79 -17.84
CA ALA A 26 -5.94 3.55 -19.25
C ALA A 26 -5.59 4.81 -20.06
N GLU A 27 -4.64 4.69 -20.98
CA GLU A 27 -4.25 5.80 -21.84
C GLU A 27 -5.48 6.24 -22.63
N PRO A 28 -5.84 7.54 -22.61
CA PRO A 28 -6.87 8.02 -23.51
C PRO A 28 -6.36 7.77 -24.92
N VAL A 29 -6.99 6.84 -25.63
CA VAL A 29 -6.65 6.52 -27.02
C VAL A 29 -6.98 7.77 -27.84
N ALA A 30 -5.98 8.63 -28.03
CA ALA A 30 -6.06 9.68 -29.03
C ALA A 30 -6.19 8.97 -30.38
N ASP A 31 -7.22 9.32 -31.15
CA ASP A 31 -7.42 8.80 -32.48
C ASP A 31 -6.16 9.08 -33.33
N PRO A 32 -5.37 8.06 -33.69
CA PRO A 32 -4.12 8.27 -34.43
C PRO A 32 -4.38 8.83 -35.84
N THR A 33 -5.63 8.86 -36.30
CA THR A 33 -6.01 9.44 -37.59
C THR A 33 -6.26 10.94 -37.53
N GLN A 34 -6.43 11.52 -36.34
CA GLN A 34 -6.46 12.97 -36.15
C GLN A 34 -5.07 13.49 -35.80
N GLY A 35 -4.20 13.56 -36.82
CA GLY A 35 -2.90 14.21 -36.69
C GLY A 35 -3.06 15.64 -36.18
N SER A 36 -2.69 15.90 -34.94
CA SER A 36 -2.69 17.25 -34.40
C SER A 36 -1.50 18.01 -34.99
N ALA A 37 -1.79 19.09 -35.72
CA ALA A 37 -0.80 19.90 -36.44
C ALA A 37 0.03 20.81 -35.50
N GLN A 38 0.43 20.32 -34.31
CA GLN A 38 1.24 21.09 -33.36
C GLN A 38 2.69 20.60 -33.36
N HIS A 39 3.45 21.12 -34.33
CA HIS A 39 4.90 20.92 -34.51
C HIS A 39 5.78 21.77 -33.57
N HIS A 40 5.39 21.97 -32.31
CA HIS A 40 6.16 22.81 -31.39
C HIS A 40 6.46 22.07 -30.10
N LYS A 41 7.76 21.86 -29.84
CA LYS A 41 8.36 21.41 -28.57
C LYS A 41 7.44 20.50 -27.74
N VAL A 42 7.60 19.19 -27.91
CA VAL A 42 7.14 18.21 -26.91
C VAL A 42 7.97 18.41 -25.63
N THR A 43 7.65 19.45 -24.86
CA THR A 43 7.80 19.41 -23.41
C THR A 43 7.00 18.19 -23.00
N GLY A 44 7.68 17.14 -22.53
CA GLY A 44 7.11 15.81 -22.31
C GLY A 44 5.67 15.91 -21.80
N SER A 45 4.73 15.36 -22.57
CA SER A 45 3.31 15.37 -22.22
C SER A 45 3.21 14.99 -20.75
N PRO A 46 2.54 15.78 -19.89
CA PRO A 46 2.33 15.37 -18.51
C PRO A 46 1.78 13.96 -18.56
N GLU A 47 2.41 13.07 -17.80
CA GLU A 47 2.05 11.65 -17.76
C GLU A 47 0.52 11.52 -17.69
N PRO A 48 -0.16 11.06 -18.77
CA PRO A 48 -1.62 11.11 -18.87
C PRO A 48 -2.33 10.09 -17.97
N TRP A 49 -1.59 9.45 -17.07
CA TRP A 49 -1.94 8.26 -16.32
C TRP A 49 -1.73 8.50 -14.84
N HIS A 50 -2.66 8.01 -14.01
CA HIS A 50 -2.64 8.19 -12.57
C HIS A 50 -1.45 7.42 -11.96
N LYS A 51 -0.33 8.13 -11.69
CA LYS A 51 0.95 7.51 -11.27
C LYS A 51 0.83 6.54 -10.10
N GLU A 52 0.05 6.91 -9.07
CA GLU A 52 -0.14 6.05 -7.90
C GLU A 52 -0.89 4.75 -8.25
N ALA A 53 -1.85 4.82 -9.17
CA ALA A 53 -2.63 3.67 -9.59
C ALA A 53 -1.78 2.74 -10.45
N ALA A 54 -1.02 3.30 -11.40
CA ALA A 54 -0.07 2.56 -12.21
C ALA A 54 0.99 1.86 -11.32
N ALA A 55 1.55 2.55 -10.32
CA ALA A 55 2.52 1.97 -9.41
C ALA A 55 1.94 0.77 -8.62
N ALA A 56 0.75 0.92 -8.04
CA ALA A 56 0.07 -0.16 -7.32
C ALA A 56 -0.26 -1.35 -8.25
N TYR A 57 -0.75 -1.06 -9.46
CA TYR A 57 -1.10 -2.07 -10.46
C TYR A 57 0.11 -2.89 -10.91
N PHE A 58 1.19 -2.24 -11.32
CA PHE A 58 2.37 -2.93 -11.83
C PHE A 58 3.15 -3.66 -10.73
N ASP A 59 3.17 -3.16 -9.49
CA ASP A 59 3.76 -3.88 -8.34
C ASP A 59 2.99 -5.19 -8.08
N ALA A 60 1.65 -5.14 -8.02
CA ALA A 60 0.83 -6.33 -7.85
C ALA A 60 0.99 -7.32 -9.02
N HIS A 61 1.02 -6.83 -10.27
CA HIS A 61 1.26 -7.65 -11.45
C HIS A 61 2.58 -8.42 -11.37
N ALA A 62 3.68 -7.71 -11.14
CA ALA A 62 5.00 -8.32 -11.06
C ALA A 62 5.09 -9.27 -9.86
N GLY A 63 4.52 -8.85 -8.73
CA GLY A 63 4.44 -9.58 -7.49
C GLY A 63 3.76 -10.95 -7.62
N LEU A 64 2.56 -11.01 -8.20
CA LEU A 64 1.82 -12.26 -8.40
C LEU A 64 2.62 -13.27 -9.23
N ARG A 65 3.28 -12.82 -10.30
CA ARG A 65 4.10 -13.71 -11.15
C ARG A 65 5.34 -14.20 -10.41
N ARG A 66 5.95 -13.36 -9.56
CA ARG A 66 7.07 -13.75 -8.71
C ARG A 66 6.65 -14.81 -7.69
N ILE A 67 5.57 -14.57 -6.94
CA ILE A 67 5.04 -15.52 -5.95
C ILE A 67 4.72 -16.87 -6.62
N GLU A 68 4.10 -16.86 -7.80
CA GLU A 68 3.85 -18.11 -8.54
C GLU A 68 5.15 -18.87 -8.82
N GLY A 69 6.19 -18.19 -9.32
CA GLY A 69 7.49 -18.80 -9.59
C GLY A 69 8.12 -19.40 -8.33
N ASP A 70 8.08 -18.65 -7.22
CA ASP A 70 8.60 -19.07 -5.92
C ASP A 70 7.85 -20.33 -5.41
N LEU A 71 6.52 -20.34 -5.50
CA LEU A 71 5.69 -21.48 -5.09
C LEU A 71 5.89 -22.70 -5.97
N ILE A 72 6.05 -22.54 -7.29
CA ILE A 72 6.35 -23.65 -8.19
C ILE A 72 7.68 -24.31 -7.81
N TYR A 73 8.69 -23.50 -7.53
CA TYR A 73 9.99 -24.00 -7.11
C TYR A 73 9.88 -24.78 -5.79
N VAL A 74 9.19 -24.24 -4.79
CA VAL A 74 8.99 -24.93 -3.50
C VAL A 74 8.23 -26.25 -3.65
N VAL A 75 7.16 -26.29 -4.44
CA VAL A 75 6.29 -27.47 -4.57
C VAL A 75 6.91 -28.56 -5.46
N SER A 76 7.60 -28.17 -6.54
CA SER A 76 8.07 -29.12 -7.57
C SER A 76 9.58 -29.30 -7.62
N GLY A 77 10.35 -28.46 -6.94
CA GLY A 77 11.82 -28.39 -7.06
C GLY A 77 12.32 -27.87 -8.42
N ALA A 78 11.43 -27.53 -9.35
CA ALA A 78 11.77 -27.07 -10.68
C ALA A 78 11.59 -25.56 -10.82
N SER A 79 12.56 -24.90 -11.44
CA SER A 79 12.39 -23.52 -11.90
C SER A 79 11.72 -23.52 -13.28
N ARG A 80 10.76 -22.61 -13.49
CA ARG A 80 10.12 -22.39 -14.79
C ARG A 80 10.48 -21.00 -15.32
N PRO A 81 10.56 -20.83 -16.66
CA PRO A 81 10.61 -19.50 -17.25
C PRO A 81 9.43 -18.66 -16.72
N GLY A 82 9.73 -17.42 -16.31
CA GLY A 82 8.71 -16.50 -15.81
C GLY A 82 7.65 -16.21 -16.87
N ARG A 83 6.41 -15.98 -16.44
CA ARG A 83 5.33 -15.59 -17.36
C ARG A 83 5.58 -14.17 -17.92
N PRO A 84 5.29 -13.93 -19.21
CA PRO A 84 5.21 -12.58 -19.76
C PRO A 84 4.24 -11.66 -18.99
N GLY A 85 4.47 -10.35 -19.07
CA GLY A 85 3.65 -9.33 -18.40
C GLY A 85 2.38 -9.00 -19.18
N SER A 86 1.33 -9.80 -19.03
CA SER A 86 -0.02 -9.50 -19.53
C SER A 86 -1.08 -9.83 -18.48
N ASP A 87 -2.29 -9.29 -18.63
CA ASP A 87 -3.41 -9.54 -17.72
C ASP A 87 -3.87 -10.99 -17.76
N VAL A 88 -3.85 -11.60 -18.95
CA VAL A 88 -4.14 -13.04 -19.12
C VAL A 88 -3.17 -13.88 -18.30
N HIS A 89 -1.87 -13.53 -18.35
CA HIS A 89 -0.85 -14.27 -17.62
C HIS A 89 -0.87 -14.01 -16.12
N THR A 90 -1.26 -12.82 -15.71
CA THR A 90 -1.39 -12.46 -14.29
C THR A 90 -2.59 -13.15 -13.66
N ARG A 91 -3.72 -13.22 -14.37
CA ARG A 91 -4.87 -14.06 -13.95
C ARG A 91 -4.50 -15.54 -13.85
N ALA A 92 -3.72 -16.05 -14.80
CA ALA A 92 -3.22 -17.43 -14.76
C ALA A 92 -2.30 -17.67 -13.55
N ALA A 93 -1.44 -16.70 -13.21
CA ALA A 93 -0.59 -16.74 -12.02
C ALA A 93 -1.43 -16.77 -10.74
N SER A 94 -2.41 -15.88 -10.59
CA SER A 94 -3.33 -15.88 -9.45
C SER A 94 -4.04 -17.22 -9.27
N ALA A 95 -4.55 -17.81 -10.37
CA ALA A 95 -5.18 -19.13 -10.32
C ALA A 95 -4.20 -20.26 -9.95
N ALA A 96 -2.93 -20.15 -10.33
CA ALA A 96 -1.90 -21.10 -9.93
C ALA A 96 -1.55 -20.97 -8.44
N ILE A 97 -1.43 -19.74 -7.91
CA ILE A 97 -1.17 -19.47 -6.49
C ILE A 97 -2.23 -20.16 -5.62
N ARG A 98 -3.53 -20.01 -5.93
CA ARG A 98 -4.64 -20.66 -5.20
C ARG A 98 -4.46 -22.18 -5.06
N ARG A 99 -3.94 -22.84 -6.10
CA ARG A 99 -3.70 -24.29 -6.09
C ARG A 99 -2.42 -24.65 -5.34
N LEU A 100 -1.33 -23.95 -5.63
CA LEU A 100 0.00 -24.25 -5.11
C LEU A 100 0.09 -24.04 -3.60
N VAL A 101 -0.59 -23.01 -3.07
CA VAL A 101 -0.50 -22.67 -1.65
C VAL A 101 -1.09 -23.75 -0.73
N ARG A 102 -1.96 -24.62 -1.25
CA ARG A 102 -2.50 -25.78 -0.51
C ARG A 102 -1.47 -26.90 -0.34
N GLY A 103 -0.39 -26.87 -1.13
CA GLY A 103 0.70 -27.85 -1.10
C GLY A 103 1.94 -27.38 -0.33
N VAL A 104 1.92 -26.19 0.28
CA VAL A 104 3.05 -25.66 1.04
C VAL A 104 2.76 -25.62 2.54
N PRO A 105 3.80 -25.59 3.40
CA PRO A 105 3.62 -25.40 4.84
C PRO A 105 2.93 -24.08 5.17
N ASP A 106 2.14 -24.06 6.25
CA ASP A 106 1.41 -22.88 6.73
C ASP A 106 2.28 -21.64 6.92
N GLU A 107 3.54 -21.80 7.32
CA GLU A 107 4.48 -20.68 7.47
C GLU A 107 4.71 -19.95 6.15
N LEU A 108 4.92 -20.69 5.06
CA LEU A 108 5.08 -20.10 3.73
C LEU A 108 3.77 -19.51 3.22
N ALA A 109 2.63 -20.16 3.50
CA ALA A 109 1.32 -19.62 3.17
C ALA A 109 1.08 -18.26 3.86
N ARG A 110 1.47 -18.09 5.12
CA ARG A 110 1.39 -16.79 5.82
C ARG A 110 2.23 -15.70 5.15
N ILE A 111 3.44 -16.04 4.68
CA ILE A 111 4.28 -15.08 3.93
C ILE A 111 3.58 -14.62 2.66
N VAL A 112 3.03 -15.56 1.87
CA VAL A 112 2.28 -15.24 0.65
C VAL A 112 1.05 -14.39 0.96
N ARG A 113 0.30 -14.74 2.01
CA ARG A 113 -0.85 -13.97 2.48
C ARG A 113 -0.44 -12.54 2.83
N ASP A 114 0.65 -12.35 3.58
CA ASP A 114 1.09 -11.02 4.01
C ASP A 114 1.52 -10.15 2.81
N GLU A 115 2.13 -10.74 1.79
CA GLU A 115 2.44 -10.02 0.53
C GLU A 115 1.17 -9.63 -0.23
N LEU A 116 0.19 -10.52 -0.35
CA LEU A 116 -1.09 -10.23 -1.00
C LEU A 116 -1.88 -9.16 -0.25
N ALA A 117 -1.96 -9.27 1.08
CA ALA A 117 -2.61 -8.29 1.93
C ALA A 117 -1.96 -6.91 1.79
N ARG A 118 -0.63 -6.84 1.69
CA ARG A 118 0.08 -5.60 1.40
C ARG A 118 -0.38 -4.96 0.08
N TRP A 119 -0.53 -5.75 -0.98
CA TRP A 119 -1.00 -5.21 -2.28
C TRP A 119 -2.46 -4.79 -2.27
N VAL A 120 -3.34 -5.55 -1.61
CA VAL A 120 -4.75 -5.16 -1.39
C VAL A 120 -4.82 -3.81 -0.68
N GLU A 121 -4.10 -3.66 0.44
CA GLU A 121 -4.07 -2.40 1.20
C GLU A 121 -3.48 -1.25 0.37
N ALA A 122 -2.40 -1.49 -0.38
CA ALA A 122 -1.83 -0.48 -1.26
C ALA A 122 -2.81 -0.02 -2.34
N ALA A 123 -3.58 -0.93 -2.93
CA ALA A 123 -4.60 -0.60 -3.91
C ALA A 123 -5.76 0.19 -3.30
N LYS A 124 -6.24 -0.20 -2.11
CA LYS A 124 -7.29 0.53 -1.38
C LYS A 124 -6.89 1.96 -0.99
N GLN A 125 -5.61 2.20 -0.79
CA GLN A 125 -5.05 3.53 -0.43
C GLN A 125 -4.88 4.47 -1.62
N VAL A 126 -5.10 4.03 -2.86
CA VAL A 126 -5.09 4.92 -4.03
C VAL A 126 -6.25 5.91 -3.92
N GLY A 127 -5.96 7.21 -4.09
CA GLY A 127 -6.92 8.29 -3.78
C GLY A 127 -8.29 8.15 -4.45
N ASP A 128 -8.33 7.72 -5.71
CA ASP A 128 -9.58 7.51 -6.47
C ASP A 128 -10.35 6.24 -6.05
N ILE A 129 -9.68 5.29 -5.37
CA ILE A 129 -10.34 4.11 -4.77
C ILE A 129 -10.81 4.45 -3.36
N GLY A 130 -9.94 5.02 -2.53
CA GLY A 130 -10.28 5.61 -1.23
C GLY A 130 -10.92 4.67 -0.20
N GLU A 131 -10.68 3.36 -0.32
CA GLU A 131 -11.28 2.35 0.56
C GLU A 131 -10.50 2.12 1.86
N ALA A 132 -9.25 2.58 1.93
CA ALA A 132 -8.41 2.51 3.12
C ALA A 132 -7.71 3.84 3.39
N GLU A 133 -7.55 4.17 4.67
CA GLU A 133 -6.78 5.34 5.11
C GLU A 133 -5.31 5.18 4.73
N ARG A 134 -4.70 6.26 4.23
CA ARG A 134 -3.28 6.27 3.89
C ARG A 134 -2.47 6.65 5.12
N TRP A 135 -1.62 5.74 5.58
CA TRP A 135 -0.74 5.97 6.73
C TRP A 135 0.63 6.47 6.28
N ALA A 136 0.98 7.70 6.65
CA ALA A 136 2.24 8.34 6.31
C ALA A 136 3.10 8.61 7.56
N PRO A 137 4.44 8.70 7.44
CA PRO A 137 5.27 9.30 8.47
C PRO A 137 4.78 10.70 8.84
N ILE A 138 4.85 11.04 10.13
CA ILE A 138 4.54 12.39 10.59
C ILE A 138 5.54 13.36 9.93
N HIS A 139 5.02 14.34 9.19
CA HIS A 139 5.85 15.33 8.52
C HIS A 139 6.48 16.26 9.55
N VAL A 140 7.80 16.42 9.46
CA VAL A 140 8.58 17.36 10.29
C VAL A 140 9.54 18.17 9.41
N PRO A 141 9.90 19.40 9.83
CA PRO A 141 10.87 20.21 9.11
C PRO A 141 12.20 19.48 8.93
N ARG A 142 12.91 19.81 7.84
CA ARG A 142 14.24 19.24 7.57
C ARG A 142 15.18 19.49 8.76
N GLY A 143 15.88 18.42 9.17
CA GLY A 143 16.80 18.47 10.30
C GLY A 143 16.16 18.28 11.68
N GLN A 144 14.83 18.15 11.77
CA GLN A 144 14.15 17.79 13.01
C GLN A 144 13.83 16.30 13.06
N LEU A 145 13.82 15.74 14.27
CA LEU A 145 13.34 14.39 14.51
C LEU A 145 11.81 14.40 14.62
N PRO A 146 11.12 13.38 14.09
CA PRO A 146 9.69 13.21 14.34
C PRO A 146 9.43 13.01 15.83
N PRO A 147 8.20 13.28 16.31
CA PRO A 147 7.87 12.99 17.70
C PRO A 147 8.04 11.50 18.00
N ALA A 148 8.66 11.20 19.15
CA ALA A 148 8.75 9.84 19.65
C ALA A 148 7.39 9.38 20.21
N CYS A 149 7.11 8.08 20.10
CA CYS A 149 5.97 7.49 20.78
C CYS A 149 6.16 7.58 22.31
N PRO A 150 5.17 8.05 23.08
CA PRO A 150 5.32 8.19 24.53
C PRO A 150 5.47 6.85 25.27
N HIS A 151 4.99 5.75 24.68
CA HIS A 151 5.04 4.43 25.33
C HIS A 151 6.33 3.66 25.04
N CYS A 152 6.83 3.66 23.80
CA CYS A 152 8.04 2.90 23.44
C CYS A 152 9.27 3.76 23.13
N GLY A 153 9.14 5.09 23.10
CA GLY A 153 10.23 6.02 22.80
C GLY A 153 10.72 5.99 21.35
N THR A 154 10.12 5.20 20.45
CA THR A 154 10.59 5.10 19.06
C THR A 154 9.92 6.12 18.14
N PHE A 155 10.59 6.45 17.03
CA PHE A 155 10.11 7.33 15.96
C PHE A 155 9.19 6.61 14.96
N SER A 156 8.40 5.66 15.44
CA SER A 156 7.56 4.79 14.61
C SER A 156 6.14 5.33 14.43
N LEU A 157 5.88 6.59 14.79
CA LEU A 157 4.56 7.19 14.65
C LEU A 157 4.20 7.39 13.17
N ARG A 158 2.93 7.11 12.86
CA ARG A 158 2.31 7.32 11.55
C ARG A 158 0.99 8.05 11.72
N VAL A 159 0.64 8.87 10.74
CA VAL A 159 -0.62 9.61 10.68
C VAL A 159 -1.44 9.11 9.49
N ALA A 160 -2.71 8.82 9.72
CA ALA A 160 -3.70 8.64 8.66
C ALA A 160 -3.96 10.02 8.04
N VAL A 161 -3.62 10.18 6.77
CA VAL A 161 -3.60 11.50 6.10
C VAL A 161 -4.98 12.14 6.11
N GLU A 162 -6.03 11.34 5.94
CA GLU A 162 -7.41 11.79 5.81
C GLU A 162 -8.03 12.13 7.18
N SER A 163 -7.98 11.20 8.13
CA SER A 163 -8.62 11.34 9.45
C SER A 163 -7.74 11.98 10.51
N ARG A 164 -6.45 12.23 10.20
CA ARG A 164 -5.45 12.75 11.14
C ARG A 164 -5.23 11.90 12.39
N ARG A 165 -5.69 10.65 12.37
CA ARG A 165 -5.41 9.69 13.44
C ARG A 165 -3.93 9.36 13.46
N VAL A 166 -3.35 9.31 14.65
CA VAL A 166 -1.95 8.95 14.87
C VAL A 166 -1.89 7.59 15.54
N MET A 167 -0.98 6.72 15.10
CA MET A 167 -0.73 5.43 15.73
C MET A 167 0.76 5.11 15.73
N CYS A 168 1.23 4.41 16.76
CA CYS A 168 2.57 3.83 16.75
C CYS A 168 2.62 2.57 15.87
N TRP A 169 3.43 2.59 14.80
CA TRP A 169 3.53 1.49 13.84
C TRP A 169 4.35 0.29 14.34
N LEU A 170 5.04 0.42 15.47
CA LEU A 170 5.76 -0.69 16.10
C LEU A 170 4.74 -1.68 16.68
N THR A 171 4.69 -2.90 16.15
CA THR A 171 3.67 -3.92 16.48
C THR A 171 3.66 -4.34 17.95
N ARG A 172 4.83 -4.39 18.59
CA ARG A 172 4.99 -4.72 20.02
C ARG A 172 4.67 -3.56 20.97
N CYS A 173 4.38 -2.37 20.45
CA CYS A 173 4.10 -1.19 21.28
C CYS A 173 2.63 -1.20 21.71
N VAL A 174 2.40 -1.27 23.01
CA VAL A 174 1.08 -1.22 23.65
C VAL A 174 1.07 -0.18 24.78
N ASP A 175 -0.08 0.41 25.02
CA ASP A 175 -0.39 1.26 26.17
C ASP A 175 -0.62 0.41 27.44
N ASP A 176 -0.88 1.06 28.56
CA ASP A 176 -1.13 0.39 29.85
C ASP A 176 -2.41 -0.48 29.83
N ALA A 177 -3.29 -0.28 28.86
CA ALA A 177 -4.50 -1.08 28.64
C ALA A 177 -4.28 -2.23 27.63
N GLY A 178 -3.04 -2.46 27.18
CA GLY A 178 -2.71 -3.50 26.20
C GLY A 178 -3.13 -3.19 24.77
N ARG A 179 -3.52 -1.95 24.46
CA ARG A 179 -3.93 -1.50 23.12
C ARG A 179 -2.79 -0.77 22.44
N ARG A 180 -2.75 -0.74 21.11
CA ARG A 180 -1.76 0.08 20.39
C ARG A 180 -1.99 1.57 20.71
N PRO A 181 -0.94 2.34 21.03
CA PRO A 181 -1.09 3.76 21.29
C PRO A 181 -1.68 4.49 20.10
N GLN A 182 -2.78 5.20 20.35
CA GLN A 182 -3.53 5.96 19.37
C GLN A 182 -3.74 7.39 19.86
N GLY A 183 -3.73 8.32 18.92
CA GLY A 183 -4.03 9.73 19.16
C GLY A 183 -4.62 10.39 17.93
N HIS A 184 -4.80 11.71 18.02
CA HIS A 184 -5.29 12.53 16.93
C HIS A 184 -4.38 13.75 16.77
N LEU A 185 -4.04 14.06 15.52
CA LEU A 185 -3.21 15.21 15.18
C LEU A 185 -4.08 16.47 15.06
N GLU A 186 -3.78 17.46 15.89
CA GLU A 186 -4.46 18.75 15.93
C GLU A 186 -3.49 19.90 15.71
N ARG A 187 -3.99 21.02 15.18
CA ARG A 187 -3.23 22.28 15.16
C ARG A 187 -3.31 22.94 16.54
N SER A 188 -2.19 23.44 17.04
CA SER A 188 -2.16 24.19 18.30
C SER A 188 -2.99 25.47 18.16
N ARG A 189 -3.76 25.80 19.21
CA ARG A 189 -4.54 27.05 19.28
C ARG A 189 -3.69 28.27 19.55
N TYR A 190 -2.47 28.08 20.07
CA TYR A 190 -1.59 29.16 20.52
C TYR A 190 -0.54 29.54 19.48
N ASN A 191 -0.14 28.60 18.63
CA ASN A 191 0.87 28.81 17.61
C ASN A 191 0.51 27.99 16.37
N LEU A 192 0.32 28.67 15.23
CA LEU A 192 -0.04 28.01 13.97
C LEU A 192 1.05 27.05 13.47
N ASP A 193 2.30 27.22 13.91
CA ASP A 193 3.45 26.40 13.50
C ASP A 193 3.68 25.18 14.40
N THR A 194 2.83 24.98 15.41
CA THR A 194 2.94 23.86 16.35
C THR A 194 1.75 22.92 16.17
N ALA A 195 2.03 21.65 15.93
CA ALA A 195 1.03 20.60 15.96
C ALA A 195 1.07 19.86 17.30
N VAL A 196 -0.08 19.34 17.70
CA VAL A 196 -0.28 18.61 18.96
C VAL A 196 -0.89 17.26 18.63
N ILE A 197 -0.25 16.20 19.10
CA ILE A 197 -0.85 14.86 19.13
C ILE A 197 -1.57 14.75 20.47
N ARG A 198 -2.89 14.61 20.43
CA ARG A 198 -3.70 14.26 21.60
C ARG A 198 -3.90 12.76 21.67
N TRP A 199 -3.35 12.13 22.69
CA TRP A 199 -3.44 10.69 22.89
C TRP A 199 -4.76 10.31 23.57
N VAL A 200 -5.22 9.08 23.34
CA VAL A 200 -6.45 8.54 23.94
C VAL A 200 -6.36 8.47 25.47
N ASP A 201 -5.15 8.33 26.03
CA ASP A 201 -4.89 8.34 27.47
C ASP A 201 -4.93 9.76 28.09
N GLY A 202 -5.17 10.80 27.28
CA GLY A 202 -5.23 12.20 27.70
C GLY A 202 -3.89 12.93 27.67
N SER A 203 -2.78 12.22 27.43
CA SER A 203 -1.46 12.85 27.28
C SER A 203 -1.36 13.65 25.96
N GLN A 204 -0.40 14.57 25.90
CA GLN A 204 -0.19 15.43 24.73
C GLN A 204 1.28 15.48 24.33
N THR A 205 1.55 15.40 23.02
CA THR A 205 2.89 15.57 22.45
C THR A 205 2.89 16.75 21.49
N TYR A 206 3.74 17.74 21.79
CA TYR A 206 3.91 18.93 20.97
C TYR A 206 5.09 18.74 20.01
N TYR A 207 4.94 19.14 18.76
CA TYR A 207 6.04 19.20 17.80
C TYR A 207 5.84 20.32 16.79
N ARG A 208 6.91 20.75 16.12
CA ARG A 208 6.83 21.74 15.05
C ARG A 208 6.41 21.05 13.76
N GLU A 209 5.33 21.52 13.15
CA GLU A 209 4.90 21.04 11.84
C GLU A 209 5.71 21.77 10.76
N ALA A 210 6.07 21.07 9.69
CA ALA A 210 6.62 21.77 8.53
C ALA A 210 5.44 22.42 7.77
N THR A 211 5.49 23.75 7.67
CA THR A 211 4.61 24.56 6.82
C THR A 211 4.91 24.35 5.36
#